data_AF-A0A417IQA0-F1
#
_entry.id   AF-A0A417IQA0-F1
#
_cell.length_a   1.000
_cell.length_b   1.000
_cell.length_c   1.000
_cell.angle_alpha   90.00
_cell.angle_beta   90.00
_cell.angle_gamma   90.00
#
_symmetry.space_group_name_H-M   'P 1'
#
loop_
_entity.id
_entity.type
_entity.pdbx_description
1 polymer ?
#
loop_
_entity_poly.entity_id
_entity_poly.type
_entity_poly.pdbx_seq_one_letter_code
_entity_poly.pdbx_strand_id
1 'polypeptide(L)' 'MKSSAKKIELASVDDLFSTEEGRADAQRERVLEIPLSELHPFKNHPFKVKDDESMMETADSVRQYGVLVPAIARP' A
#
# COMPACT_ATOMS: atom_id res chain seq x y z
N MET A 1 -29.43 -21.03 -37.13
CA MET A 1 -28.37 -21.58 -36.26
C MET A 1 -27.15 -20.66 -36.32
N LYS A 2 -26.94 -19.79 -35.33
CA LYS A 2 -25.64 -19.14 -35.07
C LYS A 2 -25.54 -18.86 -33.56
N SER A 3 -24.92 -19.78 -32.83
CA SER A 3 -24.65 -19.67 -31.40
C SER A 3 -23.56 -18.61 -31.19
N SER A 4 -23.92 -17.46 -30.65
CA SER A 4 -22.94 -16.46 -30.20
C SER A 4 -22.56 -16.78 -28.76
N ALA A 5 -21.72 -17.79 -28.57
CA ALA A 5 -21.01 -17.99 -27.32
C ALA A 5 -19.93 -16.92 -27.24
N LYS A 6 -20.33 -15.72 -26.79
CA LYS A 6 -19.40 -14.66 -26.39
C LYS A 6 -18.46 -15.27 -25.35
N LYS A 7 -17.18 -15.37 -25.72
CA LYS A 7 -16.01 -15.72 -24.91
C LYS A 7 -16.27 -15.50 -23.40
N ILE A 8 -16.65 -16.57 -22.70
CA ILE A 8 -16.67 -16.60 -21.24
C ILE A 8 -15.19 -16.57 -20.87
N GLU A 9 -14.67 -15.40 -20.52
CA GLU A 9 -13.36 -15.32 -19.88
C GLU A 9 -13.52 -16.07 -18.56
N LEU A 10 -12.95 -17.26 -18.50
CA LEU A 10 -12.99 -18.12 -17.32
C LEU A 10 -12.32 -17.31 -16.20
N ALA A 11 -13.13 -16.75 -15.32
CA ALA A 11 -12.67 -16.20 -14.05
C ALA A 11 -11.77 -17.26 -13.41
N SER A 12 -10.61 -16.84 -12.89
CA SER A 12 -9.67 -17.79 -12.31
C SER A 12 -10.35 -18.56 -11.18
N VAL A 13 -9.85 -19.76 -10.86
CA VAL A 13 -10.41 -20.56 -9.76
C VAL A 13 -10.44 -19.72 -8.48
N ASP A 14 -9.42 -18.89 -8.24
CA ASP A 14 -9.37 -17.98 -7.11
C ASP A 14 -10.47 -16.90 -7.15
N ASP A 15 -10.83 -16.38 -8.33
CA ASP A 15 -11.94 -15.43 -8.48
C ASP A 15 -13.30 -16.07 -8.19
N LEU A 16 -13.46 -17.37 -8.45
CA LEU A 16 -14.71 -18.11 -8.22
C LEU A 16 -14.87 -18.58 -6.77
N PHE A 17 -13.76 -18.85 -6.07
CA PHE A 17 -13.76 -19.47 -4.74
C PHE A 17 -13.27 -18.56 -3.60
N SER A 18 -13.03 -17.27 -3.85
CA SER A 18 -12.78 -16.31 -2.77
C SER A 18 -14.06 -15.97 -1.99
N THR A 19 -13.97 -15.89 -0.66
CA THR A 19 -15.07 -15.38 0.18
C THR A 19 -15.22 -13.87 -0.05
N GLU A 20 -16.45 -13.33 0.11
CA GLU A 20 -16.66 -11.87 0.08
C GLU A 20 -15.79 -11.16 1.12
N GLU A 21 -15.59 -11.80 2.28
CA GLU A 21 -14.70 -11.37 3.35
C GLU A 21 -13.25 -11.25 2.87
N GLY A 22 -12.72 -12.24 2.13
CA GLY A 22 -11.37 -12.20 1.59
C GLY A 22 -11.15 -11.11 0.55
N ARG A 23 -12.15 -10.85 -0.31
CA ARG A 23 -12.10 -9.74 -1.29
C ARG A 23 -12.17 -8.37 -0.60
N ALA A 24 -13.00 -8.25 0.43
CA ALA A 24 -13.12 -7.02 1.22
C ALA A 24 -11.84 -6.73 2.02
N ASP A 25 -11.23 -7.75 2.63
CA ASP A 25 -9.99 -7.62 3.38
C ASP A 25 -8.79 -7.26 2.48
N ALA A 26 -8.78 -7.67 1.21
CA ALA A 26 -7.74 -7.31 0.26
C ALA A 26 -7.76 -5.81 -0.10
N GLN A 27 -8.92 -5.15 0.03
CA GLN A 27 -9.07 -3.71 -0.21
C GLN A 27 -8.79 -2.85 1.02
N ARG A 28 -8.60 -3.45 2.20
CA ARG A 28 -8.33 -2.70 3.44
C ARG A 28 -6.87 -2.29 3.55
N GLU A 29 -6.65 -1.14 4.17
CA GLU A 29 -5.32 -0.70 4.56
C GLU A 29 -4.70 -1.71 5.55
N ARG A 30 -3.47 -2.13 5.29
CA ARG A 30 -2.71 -3.07 6.13
C ARG A 30 -1.35 -2.49 6.43
N VAL A 31 -0.87 -2.73 7.65
CA VAL A 31 0.52 -2.43 8.02
C VAL A 31 1.41 -3.52 7.44
N LEU A 32 2.40 -3.13 6.64
CA LEU A 32 3.35 -4.02 5.99
C LEU A 32 4.78 -3.62 6.37
N GLU A 33 5.64 -4.60 6.58
CA GLU A 33 7.09 -4.39 6.66
C GLU A 33 7.68 -4.57 5.26
N ILE A 34 8.25 -3.49 4.71
CA ILE A 34 8.88 -3.49 3.38
C ILE A 34 10.28 -2.88 3.44
N PRO A 35 11.21 -3.30 2.56
CA PRO A 35 12.51 -2.64 2.41
C PRO A 35 12.35 -1.18 2.00
N LEU A 36 13.14 -0.28 2.62
CA LEU A 36 13.15 1.14 2.26
C LEU A 36 13.53 1.39 0.79
N SER A 37 14.26 0.47 0.16
CA SER A 37 14.63 0.53 -1.26
C SER A 37 13.45 0.44 -2.21
N GLU A 38 12.29 -0.04 -1.75
CA GLU A 38 11.06 -0.10 -2.55
C GLU A 38 10.29 1.24 -2.52
N LEU A 39 10.60 2.12 -1.57
CA LEU A 39 9.99 3.44 -1.47
C LEU A 39 10.61 4.39 -2.50
N HIS A 40 9.74 5.13 -3.20
CA HIS A 40 10.15 6.14 -4.16
C HIS A 40 9.50 7.49 -3.85
N PRO A 41 10.17 8.61 -4.18
CA PRO A 41 9.62 9.94 -3.91
C PRO A 41 8.31 10.20 -4.66
N PHE A 42 7.32 10.72 -3.95
CA PHE A 42 6.08 11.19 -4.56
C PHE A 42 6.30 12.58 -5.19
N LYS A 43 6.39 12.62 -6.53
CA LYS A 43 6.69 13.85 -7.28
C LYS A 43 5.57 14.89 -7.15
N ASN A 44 5.95 16.17 -7.16
CA ASN A 44 5.04 17.32 -7.11
C ASN A 44 4.14 17.37 -5.85
N HIS A 45 4.59 16.81 -4.73
CA HIS A 45 3.88 16.94 -3.46
C HIS A 45 3.95 18.38 -2.92
N PRO A 46 2.83 18.99 -2.51
CA PRO A 46 2.80 20.37 -2.01
C PRO A 46 3.53 20.51 -0.67
N PHE A 47 3.58 19.45 0.13
CA PHE A 47 4.36 19.40 1.37
C PHE A 47 5.73 18.79 1.10
N LYS A 48 6.77 19.40 1.67
CA LYS A 48 8.15 18.94 1.58
C LYS A 48 8.72 18.77 2.97
N VAL A 49 9.57 17.78 3.15
CA VAL A 49 10.40 17.68 4.34
C VAL A 49 11.37 18.86 4.33
N LYS A 50 11.47 19.57 5.45
CA LYS A 50 12.46 20.60 5.68
C LYS A 50 13.53 20.02 6.60
N ASP A 51 14.79 20.24 6.26
CA ASP A 51 15.90 19.87 7.13
C ASP A 51 16.10 20.96 8.19
N ASP A 52 15.12 21.08 9.09
CA ASP A 52 15.13 22.03 10.20
C ASP A 52 15.25 21.34 11.56
N GLU A 53 15.23 22.12 12.62
CA GLU A 53 15.37 21.63 14.00
C GLU A 53 14.30 20.58 14.36
N SER A 54 13.06 20.76 13.88
CA SER A 54 11.97 19.81 14.15
C SER A 54 12.21 18.44 13.52
N MET A 55 12.85 18.41 12.33
CA MET A 55 13.25 17.16 11.69
C MET A 55 14.36 16.46 12.47
N MET A 56 15.31 17.22 13.03
CA MET A 56 16.38 16.68 13.87
C MET A 56 15.84 16.07 15.17
N GLU A 57 14.94 16.77 15.87
CA GLU A 57 14.26 16.24 17.06
C GLU A 57 13.49 14.95 16.77
N THR A 58 12.82 14.89 15.61
CA THR A 58 12.10 13.68 15.18
C THR A 58 13.06 12.51 14.95
N ALA A 59 14.21 12.76 14.30
CA ALA A 59 15.23 11.73 14.07
C ALA A 59 15.82 11.21 15.39
N ASP A 60 16.10 12.10 16.35
CA ASP A 60 16.59 11.72 17.67
C ASP A 60 15.55 10.91 18.46
N SER A 61 14.27 11.29 18.38
CA SER A 61 13.16 10.53 18.97
C SER A 61 13.04 9.14 18.37
N VAL A 62 13.10 9.01 17.03
CA VAL A 62 13.09 7.70 16.35
C VAL A 62 14.31 6.85 16.75
N ARG A 63 15.48 7.46 16.95
CA ARG A 63 16.67 6.75 17.43
C ARG A 63 16.48 6.20 18.85
N GLN A 64 15.78 6.92 19.72
CA GLN A 64 15.56 6.54 21.11
C GLN A 64 14.43 5.52 21.29
N TYR A 65 13.31 5.71 20.58
CA TYR A 65 12.06 4.97 20.82
C TYR A 65 11.63 4.09 19.64
N GLY A 66 12.30 4.21 18.49
CA GLY A 66 11.85 3.60 17.24
C GLY A 66 10.71 4.36 16.58
N VAL A 67 10.13 3.75 15.55
CA VAL A 67 8.96 4.29 14.84
C VAL A 67 7.69 3.85 15.57
N LEU A 68 6.99 4.81 16.18
CA LEU A 68 5.77 4.53 16.95
C LEU A 68 4.52 4.42 16.09
N VAL A 69 4.51 5.08 14.93
CA VAL A 69 3.37 5.11 13.99
C VAL A 69 3.88 4.69 12.61
N PRO A 70 3.29 3.66 11.97
CA PRO A 70 3.70 3.22 10.64
C PRO A 70 3.61 4.36 9.60
N ALA A 71 4.55 4.34 8.65
CA ALA A 71 4.53 5.28 7.53
C ALA A 71 3.37 4.95 6.57
N ILE A 72 2.82 6.00 5.94
CA ILE A 72 1.78 5.86 4.93
C ILE A 72 2.44 5.88 3.55
N ALA A 73 2.21 4.83 2.78
CA ALA A 73 2.67 4.70 1.41
C ALA A 73 1.52 4.29 0.49
N ARG A 74 1.68 4.55 -0.81
CA ARG A 74 0.73 4.16 -1.86
C ARG A 74 1.51 3.44 -2.98
N PRO A 75 0.97 2.32 -3.50
CA PRO A 75 1.61 1.56 -4.57
C PRO A 75 1.63 2.31 -5.91
#